data_AF-A0A519T6Q0-F1
#
_entry.id   AF-A0A519T6Q0-F1
#
_cell.length_a   1.000
_cell.length_b   1.000
_cell.length_c   1.000
_cell.angle_alpha   90.00
_cell.angle_beta   90.00
_cell.angle_gamma   90.00
#
_symmetry.space_group_name_H-M   'P 1'
#
loop_
_entity.id
_entity.type
_entity.pdbx_description
1 polymer ?
#
loop_
_entity_poly.entity_id
_entity_poly.type
_entity_poly.pdbx_seq_one_letter_code
_entity_poly.pdbx_strand_id
1 'polypeptide(L)'
;MEDKVISDNLSLLGYTRQWLDYGILMVDDLRKQCEDFQTGEDTHSEHYRYGTFRRYLTSKRSLSDEELANYLHLVVADDDGIMAGAATQDLFSLISLTDSQFKYTCEKVDALDEKWKTRLLARQKLLRLLKRKGLSPSLFTDCLRNGDKIVQEFIVDLADKQQLAELAASGVTKKVRSLATARARHIT
;
A
#
# COMPACT_ATOMS: atom_id res chain seq x y z
N MET A 1 19.07 29.05 -16.23
CA MET A 1 19.23 28.01 -17.28
C MET A 1 19.01 26.63 -16.66
N GLU A 2 19.68 26.31 -15.56
CA GLU A 2 19.51 25.04 -14.83
C GLU A 2 18.07 24.80 -14.34
N ASP A 3 17.39 25.83 -13.79
CA ASP A 3 15.99 25.68 -13.36
C ASP A 3 15.03 25.32 -14.50
N LYS A 4 15.28 25.83 -15.70
CA LYS A 4 14.46 25.51 -16.87
C LYS A 4 14.65 24.04 -17.26
N VAL A 5 15.89 23.56 -17.30
CA VAL A 5 16.20 22.16 -17.59
C VAL A 5 15.56 21.23 -16.57
N ILE A 6 15.63 21.56 -15.28
CA ILE A 6 14.97 20.78 -14.22
C ILE A 6 13.45 20.77 -14.42
N SER A 7 12.84 21.92 -14.73
CA SER A 7 11.41 22.02 -14.99
C SER A 7 10.96 21.17 -16.19
N ASP A 8 11.75 21.19 -17.27
CA ASP A 8 11.47 20.42 -18.48
C ASP A 8 11.58 18.91 -18.20
N ASN A 9 12.59 18.49 -17.42
CA ASN A 9 12.76 17.10 -17.00
C ASN A 9 11.65 16.59 -16.07
N LEU A 10 11.21 17.41 -15.10
CA LEU A 10 10.08 17.07 -14.24
C LEU A 10 8.82 16.83 -15.08
N SER A 11 8.54 17.74 -16.01
CA SER A 11 7.38 17.66 -16.90
C SER A 11 7.42 16.42 -17.79
N LEU A 12 8.62 16.06 -18.30
CA LEU A 12 8.80 14.88 -19.16
C LEU A 12 8.31 13.58 -18.49
N LEU A 13 8.52 13.44 -17.18
CA LEU A 13 8.15 12.24 -16.41
C LEU A 13 6.89 12.43 -15.55
N GLY A 14 6.18 13.55 -15.72
CA GLY A 14 4.97 13.87 -14.95
C GLY A 14 5.22 14.13 -13.46
N TYR A 15 6.44 14.50 -13.07
CA TYR A 15 6.72 14.93 -11.72
C TYR A 15 6.30 16.39 -11.51
N THR A 16 5.88 16.72 -10.29
CA THR A 16 5.73 18.09 -9.83
C THR A 16 6.98 18.55 -9.08
N ARG A 17 7.15 19.87 -8.90
CA ARG A 17 8.30 20.42 -8.17
C ARG A 17 8.37 19.92 -6.73
N GLN A 18 7.21 19.65 -6.12
CA GLN A 18 7.08 19.14 -4.76
C GLN A 18 7.82 17.82 -4.54
N TRP A 19 8.02 16.99 -5.57
CA TRP A 19 8.82 15.76 -5.45
C TRP A 19 10.27 16.02 -5.03
N LEU A 20 10.87 17.09 -5.58
CA LEU A 20 12.21 17.53 -5.22
C LEU A 20 12.20 18.27 -3.88
N ASP A 21 11.23 19.17 -3.68
CA ASP A 21 11.17 20.00 -2.47
C ASP A 21 10.94 19.15 -1.21
N TYR A 22 10.22 18.03 -1.33
CA TYR A 22 10.00 17.08 -0.24
C TYR A 22 11.14 16.06 -0.08
N GLY A 23 12.14 16.08 -0.95
CA GLY A 23 13.27 15.14 -0.95
C GLY A 23 12.87 13.69 -1.23
N ILE A 24 11.72 13.47 -1.91
CA ILE A 24 11.29 12.13 -2.33
C ILE A 24 11.99 11.74 -3.64
N LEU A 25 12.26 12.72 -4.50
CA LEU A 25 13.08 12.60 -5.69
C LEU A 25 14.33 13.47 -5.54
N MET A 26 15.49 12.94 -5.92
CA MET A 26 16.72 13.73 -6.01
C MET A 26 16.96 14.17 -7.45
N VAL A 27 17.62 15.32 -7.65
CA VAL A 27 17.88 15.87 -8.99
C VAL A 27 18.70 14.91 -9.85
N ASP A 28 19.67 14.21 -9.27
CA ASP A 28 20.49 13.23 -10.00
C ASP A 28 19.69 11.99 -10.40
N ASP A 29 18.74 11.55 -9.55
CA ASP A 29 17.81 10.47 -9.91
C ASP A 29 16.88 10.91 -11.05
N LEU A 30 16.38 12.15 -11.02
CA LEU A 30 15.55 12.70 -12.09
C LEU A 30 16.30 12.68 -13.43
N ARG A 31 17.55 13.18 -13.45
CA ARG A 31 18.38 13.20 -14.67
C ARG A 31 18.56 11.80 -15.24
N LYS A 32 18.91 10.82 -14.39
CA LYS A 32 19.06 9.43 -14.81
C LYS A 32 17.76 8.83 -15.36
N GLN A 33 16.63 9.08 -14.70
CA GLN A 33 15.34 8.59 -15.17
C GLN A 33 14.94 9.20 -16.52
N CYS A 34 15.26 10.48 -16.77
CA CYS A 34 15.01 11.10 -18.07
C CYS A 34 15.87 10.48 -19.18
N GLU A 35 17.15 10.21 -18.91
CA GLU A 35 18.03 9.51 -19.84
C GLU A 35 17.49 8.10 -20.15
N ASP A 36 17.10 7.35 -19.11
CA ASP A 36 16.52 6.02 -19.24
C ASP A 36 15.19 6.06 -20.03
N PHE A 37 14.34 7.07 -19.82
CA PHE A 37 13.07 7.23 -20.55
C PHE A 37 13.25 7.55 -22.03
N GLN A 38 14.28 8.33 -22.36
CA GLN A 38 14.55 8.74 -23.74
C GLN A 38 15.24 7.66 -24.56
N THR A 39 16.02 6.78 -23.91
CA THR A 39 16.86 5.79 -24.58
C THR A 39 16.44 4.34 -24.35
N GLY A 40 15.64 4.10 -23.33
CA GLY A 40 15.20 2.77 -22.91
C GLY A 40 13.91 2.30 -23.57
N GLU A 41 13.49 1.10 -23.18
CA GLU A 41 12.27 0.46 -23.68
C GLU A 41 11.03 0.86 -22.87
N ASP A 42 11.19 1.32 -21.63
CA ASP A 42 10.08 1.74 -20.78
C ASP A 42 9.65 3.17 -21.09
N THR A 43 8.48 3.30 -21.71
CA THR A 43 7.91 4.58 -22.14
C THR A 43 6.80 5.07 -21.22
N HIS A 44 6.61 4.41 -20.07
CA HIS A 44 5.55 4.69 -19.11
C HIS A 44 6.08 5.55 -17.96
N SER A 45 5.79 6.85 -18.01
CA SER A 45 6.26 7.81 -17.00
C SER A 45 5.86 7.44 -15.55
N GLU A 46 4.70 6.80 -15.38
CA GLU A 46 4.15 6.36 -14.10
C GLU A 46 5.01 5.27 -13.44
N HIS A 47 5.72 4.45 -14.23
CA HIS A 47 6.65 3.45 -13.68
C HIS A 47 7.82 4.12 -12.96
N TYR A 48 8.30 5.24 -13.49
CA TYR A 48 9.38 6.01 -12.86
C TYR A 48 8.91 6.65 -11.56
N ARG A 49 7.72 7.27 -11.56
CA ARG A 49 7.12 7.88 -10.35
C ARG A 49 6.87 6.83 -9.27
N TYR A 50 6.26 5.70 -9.64
CA TYR A 50 6.06 4.57 -8.74
C TYR A 50 7.40 4.02 -8.20
N GLY A 51 8.38 3.84 -9.07
CA GLY A 51 9.72 3.39 -8.71
C GLY A 51 10.38 4.33 -7.70
N THR A 52 10.22 5.64 -7.86
CA THR A 52 10.70 6.66 -6.92
C THR A 52 10.02 6.53 -5.55
N PHE A 53 8.68 6.43 -5.50
CA PHE A 53 7.99 6.16 -4.23
C PHE A 53 8.49 4.90 -3.54
N ARG A 54 8.64 3.81 -4.30
CA ARG A 54 9.07 2.53 -3.75
C ARG A 54 10.49 2.61 -3.21
N ARG A 55 11.43 3.23 -3.94
CA ARG A 55 12.79 3.48 -3.44
C ARG A 55 12.76 4.30 -2.15
N TYR A 56 12.01 5.39 -2.12
CA TYR A 56 11.87 6.23 -0.93
C TYR A 56 11.38 5.43 0.29
N LEU A 57 10.30 4.65 0.14
CA LEU A 57 9.77 3.83 1.23
C LEU A 57 10.75 2.73 1.67
N THR A 58 11.39 2.01 0.73
CA THR A 58 12.34 0.94 1.07
C THR A 58 13.62 1.46 1.75
N SER A 59 13.96 2.73 1.55
CA SER A 59 15.09 3.37 2.23
C SER A 59 14.81 3.72 3.69
N LYS A 60 13.54 3.59 4.15
CA LYS A 60 13.09 4.02 5.47
C LYS A 60 12.37 2.89 6.21
N ARG A 61 12.52 2.85 7.53
CA ARG A 61 11.74 1.96 8.42
C ARG A 61 10.47 2.62 8.94
N SER A 62 10.51 3.93 9.12
CA SER A 62 9.46 4.79 9.65
C SER A 62 9.54 6.15 8.96
N LEU A 63 8.42 6.88 8.95
CA LEU A 63 8.35 8.27 8.48
C LEU A 63 8.02 9.18 9.66
N SER A 64 8.58 10.39 9.65
CA SER A 64 8.06 11.48 10.47
C SER A 64 6.65 11.88 10.00
N ASP A 65 5.91 12.64 10.83
CA ASP A 65 4.57 13.11 10.44
C ASP A 65 4.62 14.04 9.23
N GLU A 66 5.69 14.85 9.12
CA GLU A 66 5.93 15.71 7.95
C GLU A 66 6.25 14.89 6.70
N GLU A 67 7.14 13.90 6.80
CA GLU A 67 7.47 13.01 5.68
C GLU A 67 6.24 12.25 5.19
N LEU A 68 5.41 11.76 6.11
CA LEU A 68 4.16 11.09 5.78
C LEU A 68 3.17 12.05 5.09
N ALA A 69 3.03 13.28 5.60
CA ALA A 69 2.15 14.28 4.99
C ALA A 69 2.60 14.65 3.58
N ASN A 70 3.90 14.86 3.38
CA ASN A 70 4.50 15.15 2.07
C ASN A 70 4.32 13.97 1.10
N TYR A 71 4.59 12.74 1.56
CA TYR A 71 4.37 11.54 0.76
C TYR A 71 2.90 11.41 0.31
N LEU A 72 1.95 11.54 1.24
CA LEU A 72 0.53 11.43 0.94
C LEU A 72 0.03 12.58 0.06
N HIS A 73 0.60 13.77 0.20
CA HIS A 73 0.28 14.88 -0.70
C HIS A 73 0.59 14.51 -2.15
N LEU A 74 1.77 13.94 -2.43
CA LEU A 74 2.13 13.51 -3.78
C LEU A 74 1.26 12.34 -4.27
N VAL A 75 1.01 11.34 -3.43
CA VAL A 75 0.15 10.19 -3.80
C VAL A 75 -1.26 10.63 -4.15
N VAL A 76 -1.83 11.58 -3.39
CA VAL A 76 -3.20 12.07 -3.61
C VAL A 76 -3.30 12.98 -4.82
N ALA A 77 -2.21 13.67 -5.17
CA ALA A 77 -2.17 14.62 -6.27
C ALA A 77 -1.75 14.01 -7.62
N ASP A 78 -1.36 12.72 -7.67
CA ASP A 78 -0.98 12.08 -8.93
C ASP A 78 -2.23 11.71 -9.75
N ASP A 79 -2.17 11.98 -11.06
CA ASP A 79 -3.26 11.72 -11.99
C ASP A 79 -3.45 10.21 -12.28
N ASP A 80 -2.44 9.38 -11.97
CA ASP A 80 -2.54 7.92 -12.11
C ASP A 80 -3.06 7.27 -10.81
N GLY A 81 -4.38 7.02 -10.78
CA GLY A 81 -5.04 6.37 -9.66
C GLY A 81 -4.56 4.93 -9.38
N ILE A 82 -4.08 4.20 -10.39
CA ILE A 82 -3.56 2.84 -10.20
C ILE A 82 -2.22 2.90 -9.46
N MET A 83 -1.34 3.80 -9.88
CA MET A 83 -0.06 4.07 -9.25
C MET A 83 -0.25 4.58 -7.82
N ALA A 84 -1.16 5.54 -7.60
CA ALA A 84 -1.49 6.04 -6.28
C ALA A 84 -1.98 4.92 -5.34
N GLY A 85 -2.80 4.00 -5.85
CA GLY A 85 -3.25 2.82 -5.12
C GLY A 85 -2.12 1.87 -4.74
N ALA A 86 -1.19 1.62 -5.68
CA ALA A 86 -0.01 0.79 -5.44
C ALA A 86 0.94 1.42 -4.41
N ALA A 87 1.25 2.71 -4.55
CA ALA A 87 2.08 3.47 -3.62
C ALA A 87 1.48 3.48 -2.20
N THR A 88 0.17 3.67 -2.09
CA THR A 88 -0.55 3.59 -0.80
C THR A 88 -0.46 2.19 -0.18
N GLN A 89 -0.60 1.14 -0.99
CA GLN A 89 -0.47 -0.23 -0.50
C GLN A 89 0.96 -0.51 0.01
N ASP A 90 1.97 -0.03 -0.69
CA ASP A 90 3.37 -0.15 -0.29
C ASP A 90 3.64 0.63 1.01
N LEU A 91 3.08 1.82 1.18
CA LEU A 91 3.17 2.58 2.44
C LEU A 91 2.68 1.74 3.63
N PHE A 92 1.50 1.12 3.54
CA PHE A 92 0.97 0.27 4.61
C PHE A 92 1.80 -1.00 4.87
N SER A 93 2.53 -1.48 3.85
CA SER A 93 3.25 -2.75 3.91
C SER A 93 4.70 -2.59 4.37
N LEU A 94 5.34 -1.49 3.97
CA LEU A 94 6.77 -1.24 4.19
C LEU A 94 7.05 -0.36 5.40
N ILE A 95 6.12 0.54 5.76
CA ILE A 95 6.33 1.52 6.83
C ILE A 95 5.56 1.14 8.09
N SER A 96 6.26 1.20 9.23
CA SER A 96 5.64 1.06 10.55
C SER A 96 4.94 2.35 10.97
N LEU A 97 3.66 2.49 10.64
CA LEU A 97 2.84 3.65 11.02
C LEU A 97 2.38 3.60 12.49
N THR A 98 2.54 4.72 13.20
CA THR A 98 1.89 4.94 14.51
C THR A 98 0.36 4.92 14.39
N ASP A 99 -0.36 4.89 15.51
CA ASP A 99 -1.84 4.93 15.47
C ASP A 99 -2.38 6.22 14.85
N SER A 100 -1.79 7.36 15.21
CA SER A 100 -2.15 8.66 14.66
C SER A 100 -1.85 8.73 13.16
N GLN A 101 -0.67 8.26 12.74
CA GLN A 101 -0.28 8.21 11.33
C GLN A 101 -1.18 7.29 10.53
N PHE A 102 -1.49 6.09 11.02
CA PHE A 102 -2.39 5.17 10.34
C PHE A 102 -3.79 5.76 10.16
N LYS A 103 -4.32 6.43 11.20
CA LYS A 103 -5.60 7.14 11.13
C LYS A 103 -5.55 8.25 10.08
N TYR A 104 -4.53 9.09 10.12
CA TYR A 104 -4.31 10.17 9.16
C TYR A 104 -4.22 9.66 7.71
N THR A 105 -3.45 8.59 7.47
CA THR A 105 -3.36 7.95 6.15
C THR A 105 -4.72 7.47 5.67
N CYS A 106 -5.49 6.81 6.55
CA CYS A 106 -6.84 6.36 6.22
C CYS A 106 -7.76 7.52 5.84
N GLU A 107 -7.74 8.62 6.59
CA GLU A 107 -8.57 9.81 6.30
C GLU A 107 -8.20 10.47 4.97
N LYS A 108 -6.91 10.61 4.67
CA LYS A 108 -6.44 11.18 3.40
C LYS A 108 -6.81 10.31 2.20
N VAL A 109 -6.62 9.00 2.31
CA VAL A 109 -6.94 8.05 1.24
C VAL A 109 -8.45 7.92 1.04
N ASP A 110 -9.25 7.99 2.11
CA ASP A 110 -10.71 7.92 2.01
C ASP A 110 -11.33 9.12 1.30
N ALA A 111 -10.63 10.26 1.26
CA ALA A 111 -11.06 11.46 0.55
C ALA A 111 -10.89 11.39 -0.98
N LEU A 112 -10.12 10.43 -1.50
CA LEU A 112 -9.91 10.24 -2.95
C LEU A 112 -11.18 9.76 -3.65
N ASP A 113 -11.48 10.18 -4.87
CA ASP A 113 -12.61 9.60 -5.64
C ASP A 113 -12.21 8.31 -6.36
N GLU A 114 -11.63 7.36 -5.62
CA GLU A 114 -11.01 6.15 -6.16
C GLU A 114 -11.69 4.88 -5.67
N LYS A 115 -12.03 3.97 -6.60
CA LYS A 115 -12.75 2.72 -6.25
C LYS A 115 -11.89 1.74 -5.45
N TRP A 116 -10.57 1.75 -5.66
CA TRP A 116 -9.66 0.82 -4.98
C TRP A 116 -9.53 1.09 -3.48
N LYS A 117 -9.77 2.34 -3.05
CA LYS A 117 -9.56 2.80 -1.66
C LYS A 117 -10.39 1.99 -0.66
N THR A 118 -11.66 1.72 -0.97
CA THR A 118 -12.61 1.12 -0.03
C THR A 118 -12.14 -0.27 0.42
N ARG A 119 -11.74 -1.11 -0.54
CA ARG A 119 -11.25 -2.46 -0.25
C ARG A 119 -9.89 -2.41 0.45
N LEU A 120 -8.99 -1.53 0.03
CA LEU A 120 -7.68 -1.39 0.66
C LEU A 120 -7.82 -0.95 2.13
N LEU A 121 -8.57 0.11 2.40
CA LEU A 121 -8.75 0.63 3.76
C LEU A 121 -9.44 -0.37 4.68
N ALA A 122 -10.47 -1.08 4.19
CA ALA A 122 -11.13 -2.13 4.96
C ALA A 122 -10.15 -3.25 5.34
N ARG A 123 -9.35 -3.74 4.38
CA ARG A 123 -8.29 -4.73 4.61
C ARG A 123 -7.31 -4.24 5.68
N GLN A 124 -6.76 -3.03 5.52
CA GLN A 124 -5.71 -2.54 6.43
C GLN A 124 -6.23 -2.31 7.84
N LYS A 125 -7.47 -1.83 8.01
CA LYS A 125 -8.11 -1.70 9.32
C LYS A 125 -8.24 -3.05 10.02
N LEU A 126 -8.69 -4.09 9.31
CA LEU A 126 -8.81 -5.44 9.86
C LEU A 126 -7.44 -6.03 10.23
N LEU A 127 -6.46 -5.96 9.33
CA LEU A 127 -5.10 -6.45 9.60
C LEU A 127 -4.46 -5.74 10.81
N ARG A 128 -4.68 -4.43 10.96
CA ARG A 128 -4.18 -3.68 12.12
C ARG A 128 -4.86 -4.11 13.42
N LEU A 129 -6.18 -4.34 13.40
CA LEU A 129 -6.91 -4.85 14.57
C LEU A 129 -6.42 -6.24 14.96
N LEU A 130 -6.27 -7.14 14.00
CA LEU A 130 -5.78 -8.51 14.22
C LEU A 130 -4.38 -8.51 14.84
N LYS A 131 -3.45 -7.70 14.33
CA LYS A 131 -2.10 -7.57 14.88
C LYS A 131 -2.07 -7.04 16.33
N ARG A 132 -3.05 -6.22 16.72
CA ARG A 132 -3.08 -5.57 18.05
C ARG A 132 -3.84 -6.36 19.10
N LYS A 133 -4.97 -6.95 18.72
CA LYS A 133 -5.93 -7.56 19.66
C LYS A 133 -5.98 -9.09 19.55
N GLY A 134 -5.31 -9.68 18.55
CA GLY A 134 -5.50 -11.08 18.19
C GLY A 134 -6.87 -11.31 17.53
N LEU A 135 -7.17 -12.58 17.25
CA LEU A 135 -8.41 -12.98 16.60
C LEU A 135 -9.49 -13.29 17.66
N SER A 136 -10.46 -12.39 17.82
CA SER A 136 -11.68 -12.66 18.61
C SER A 136 -12.79 -13.28 17.74
N PRO A 137 -13.82 -13.92 18.32
CA PRO A 137 -14.95 -14.44 17.56
C PRO A 137 -15.66 -13.38 16.70
N SER A 138 -15.89 -12.18 17.25
CA SER A 138 -16.51 -11.09 16.49
C SER A 138 -15.63 -10.62 15.34
N LEU A 139 -14.32 -10.49 15.57
CA LEU A 139 -13.38 -10.06 14.54
C LEU A 139 -13.21 -11.13 13.46
N PHE A 140 -13.27 -12.41 13.81
CA PHE A 140 -13.32 -13.50 12.85
C PHE A 140 -14.53 -13.37 11.91
N THR A 141 -15.73 -13.15 12.46
CA THR A 141 -16.94 -12.92 11.67
C THR A 141 -16.79 -11.72 10.73
N ASP A 142 -16.21 -10.62 11.21
CA ASP A 142 -15.96 -9.43 10.38
C ASP A 142 -14.98 -9.72 9.24
N CYS A 143 -13.90 -10.47 9.52
CA CYS A 143 -12.93 -10.89 8.50
C CYS A 143 -13.55 -11.81 7.45
N LEU A 144 -14.42 -12.72 7.86
CA LEU A 144 -15.12 -13.63 6.95
C LEU A 144 -16.07 -12.85 6.03
N ARG A 145 -16.91 -11.98 6.60
CA ARG A 145 -17.87 -11.14 5.88
C ARG A 145 -17.22 -10.15 4.93
N ASN A 146 -16.06 -9.61 5.30
CA ASN A 146 -15.32 -8.69 4.44
C ASN A 146 -14.88 -9.33 3.12
N GLY A 147 -14.73 -10.66 3.07
CA GLY A 147 -14.43 -11.40 1.84
C GLY A 147 -13.05 -11.08 1.24
N ASP A 148 -12.15 -10.44 2.00
CA ASP A 148 -10.81 -10.14 1.50
C ASP A 148 -9.89 -11.36 1.68
N LYS A 149 -9.36 -11.85 0.55
CA LYS A 149 -8.47 -13.02 0.50
C LYS A 149 -7.25 -12.84 1.41
N ILE A 150 -6.64 -11.67 1.46
CA ILE A 150 -5.41 -11.46 2.24
C ILE A 150 -5.73 -11.51 3.73
N VAL A 151 -6.84 -10.89 4.15
CA VAL A 151 -7.31 -10.98 5.54
C VAL A 151 -7.63 -12.43 5.90
N GLN A 152 -8.36 -13.15 5.05
CA GLN A 152 -8.71 -14.54 5.32
C GLN A 152 -7.49 -15.47 5.36
N GLU A 153 -6.51 -15.28 4.47
CA GLU A 153 -5.24 -16.02 4.55
C GLU A 153 -4.50 -15.73 5.86
N PHE A 154 -4.50 -14.47 6.32
CA PHE A 154 -3.85 -14.09 7.57
C PHE A 154 -4.48 -14.74 8.81
N ILE A 155 -5.81 -14.82 8.88
CA ILE A 155 -6.49 -15.39 10.05
C ILE A 155 -6.43 -16.92 10.11
N VAL A 156 -6.03 -17.62 9.04
CA VAL A 156 -5.87 -19.10 9.07
C VAL A 156 -4.89 -19.51 10.17
N ASP A 157 -3.80 -18.76 10.35
CA ASP A 157 -2.78 -19.10 11.35
C ASP A 157 -3.20 -18.75 12.78
N LEU A 158 -4.21 -17.89 12.92
CA LEU A 158 -4.74 -17.42 14.21
C LEU A 158 -6.01 -18.15 14.65
N ALA A 159 -6.69 -18.81 13.71
CA ALA A 159 -7.99 -19.42 13.93
C ALA A 159 -7.93 -20.69 14.79
N ASP A 160 -8.93 -20.84 15.66
CA ASP A 160 -9.15 -22.08 16.39
C ASP A 160 -9.78 -23.17 15.50
N LYS A 161 -9.99 -24.36 16.07
CA LYS A 161 -10.55 -25.51 15.35
C LYS A 161 -11.93 -25.24 14.75
N GLN A 162 -12.79 -24.51 15.45
CA GLN A 162 -14.14 -24.21 14.99
C GLN A 162 -14.10 -23.18 13.85
N GLN A 163 -13.33 -22.11 14.04
CA GLN A 163 -13.10 -21.07 13.04
C GLN A 163 -12.46 -21.61 11.76
N LEU A 164 -11.52 -22.57 11.88
CA LEU A 164 -10.93 -23.25 10.73
C LEU A 164 -11.92 -24.11 9.96
N ALA A 165 -12.83 -24.80 10.66
CA ALA A 165 -13.90 -25.55 9.99
C ALA A 165 -14.81 -24.60 9.19
N GLU A 166 -15.12 -23.43 9.74
CA GLU A 166 -15.91 -22.41 9.06
C GLU A 166 -15.18 -21.83 7.84
N LEU A 167 -13.88 -21.51 7.96
CA LEU A 167 -13.06 -21.08 6.82
C LEU A 167 -12.92 -22.16 5.74
N ALA A 168 -12.83 -23.43 6.12
CA ALA A 168 -12.78 -24.54 5.16
C ALA A 168 -14.07 -24.64 4.33
N ALA A 169 -15.23 -24.36 4.94
CA ALA A 169 -16.52 -24.39 4.27
C ALA A 169 -16.78 -23.12 3.44
N SER A 170 -16.46 -21.94 3.97
CA SER A 170 -16.95 -20.64 3.48
C SER A 170 -15.86 -19.66 3.02
N GLY A 171 -14.60 -20.04 3.11
CA GLY A 171 -13.47 -19.20 2.71
C GLY A 171 -13.60 -18.70 1.27
N VAL A 172 -13.24 -17.44 1.04
CA VAL A 172 -13.53 -16.70 -0.20
C VAL A 172 -12.87 -17.33 -1.44
N THR A 173 -11.70 -17.96 -1.27
CA THR A 173 -11.02 -18.68 -2.36
C THR A 173 -10.79 -20.15 -2.04
N LYS A 174 -10.64 -20.97 -3.09
CA LYS A 174 -10.22 -22.37 -2.96
C LYS A 174 -8.91 -22.50 -2.15
N LYS A 175 -7.98 -21.56 -2.33
CA LYS A 175 -6.71 -21.52 -1.57
C LYS A 175 -6.97 -21.36 -0.07
N VAL A 176 -7.77 -20.37 0.33
CA VAL A 176 -8.14 -20.16 1.75
C VAL A 176 -8.79 -21.43 2.33
N ARG A 177 -9.78 -22.00 1.65
CA ARG A 177 -10.46 -23.23 2.12
C ARG A 177 -9.49 -24.41 2.28
N SER A 178 -8.56 -24.55 1.34
CA SER A 178 -7.51 -25.58 1.39
C SER A 178 -6.52 -25.37 2.54
N LEU A 179 -6.07 -24.12 2.75
CA LEU A 179 -5.18 -23.78 3.87
C LEU A 179 -5.84 -24.07 5.21
N ALA A 180 -7.12 -23.68 5.37
CA ALA A 180 -7.87 -23.94 6.59
C ALA A 180 -8.06 -25.45 6.85
N THR A 181 -8.39 -26.23 5.81
CA THR A 181 -8.51 -27.69 5.90
C THR A 181 -7.19 -28.34 6.33
N ALA A 182 -6.07 -27.90 5.77
CA ALA A 182 -4.75 -28.41 6.13
C ALA A 182 -4.41 -28.06 7.58
N ARG A 183 -4.62 -26.80 7.98
CA ARG A 183 -4.32 -26.31 9.34
C ARG A 183 -5.15 -27.03 10.41
N ALA A 184 -6.43 -27.29 10.14
CA ALA A 184 -7.33 -27.99 11.07
C ALA A 184 -6.86 -29.42 11.41
N ARG A 185 -6.10 -30.08 10.52
CA ARG A 185 -5.52 -31.41 10.76
C ARG A 185 -4.34 -31.39 11.73
N HIS A 186 -3.68 -30.25 11.88
CA HIS A 186 -2.48 -30.09 12.72
C HIS A 186 -2.80 -29.55 14.11
N ILE A 187 -3.98 -28.96 14.32
CA ILE A 187 -4.47 -28.54 15.64
C ILE A 187 -5.26 -29.73 16.20
N THR A 188 -4.53 -30.68 16.79
CA THR A 188 -5.09 -31.83 17.52
C THR A 188 -4.97 -31.58 19.01
#